data_AF-A0A535ISF9-F1
#
_entry.id   AF-A0A535ISF9-F1
#
_cell.length_a   1.000
_cell.length_b   1.000
_cell.length_c   1.000
_cell.angle_alpha   90.00
_cell.angle_beta   90.00
_cell.angle_gamma   90.00
#
_symmetry.space_group_name_H-M   'P 1'
#
loop_
_entity.id
_entity.type
_entity.pdbx_description
1 polymer ?
#
loop_
_entity_poly.entity_id
_entity_poly.type
_entity_poly.pdbx_seq_one_letter_code
_entity_poly.pdbx_strand_id
1 'polypeptide(L)' 'MRRLGRWRGAVAATLAYGGVHVVTGNFTLFGAATVAGAHWCALYAAGVPLGALVVSHVSWDVWIFLVQPTGEIEAIRG' A
#
# COMPACT_ATOMS: atom_id res chain seq x y z
N MET A 1 13.52 2.03 -13.50
CA MET A 1 14.88 2.42 -13.06
C MET A 1 15.67 3.23 -14.10
N ARG A 2 15.62 2.89 -15.40
CA ARG A 2 16.51 3.47 -16.42
C ARG A 2 16.41 5.00 -16.62
N ARG A 3 15.26 5.62 -16.31
CA ARG A 3 15.04 7.08 -16.51
C ARG A 3 14.99 7.93 -15.23
N LEU A 4 14.55 7.35 -14.11
CA LEU A 4 14.33 8.06 -12.83
C LEU A 4 15.26 7.58 -11.70
N GLY A 5 16.05 6.53 -11.90
CA GLY A 5 16.77 5.88 -10.80
C GLY A 5 15.83 5.16 -9.83
N ARG A 6 16.40 4.61 -8.75
CA ARG A 6 15.66 3.79 -7.76
C ARG A 6 14.74 4.66 -6.89
N TRP A 7 15.29 5.72 -6.30
CA TRP A 7 14.57 6.56 -5.34
C TRP A 7 13.55 7.51 -5.96
N ARG A 8 13.88 8.20 -7.07
CA ARG A 8 12.87 9.05 -7.73
C ARG A 8 11.79 8.20 -8.40
N GLY A 9 12.13 7.00 -8.85
CA GLY A 9 11.17 5.99 -9.29
C GLY A 9 10.22 5.57 -8.17
N ALA A 10 10.74 5.34 -6.96
CA ALA A 10 9.92 5.04 -5.79
C ALA A 10 8.96 6.18 -5.44
N VAL A 11 9.43 7.43 -5.41
CA VAL A 11 8.55 8.60 -5.17
C VAL A 11 7.46 8.69 -6.24
N ALA A 12 7.81 8.55 -7.52
CA ALA A 12 6.83 8.58 -8.60
C ALA A 12 5.81 7.45 -8.50
N ALA A 13 6.25 6.24 -8.14
CA ALA A 13 5.37 5.09 -7.95
C ALA A 13 4.43 5.29 -6.75
N THR A 14 4.93 5.80 -5.63
CA THR A 14 4.12 6.17 -4.45
C THR A 14 3.04 7.19 -4.83
N LEU A 15 3.39 8.24 -5.56
CA LEU A 15 2.44 9.28 -5.97
C LEU A 15 1.38 8.72 -6.94
N ALA A 16 1.77 7.86 -7.88
CA ALA A 16 0.83 7.21 -8.78
C ALA A 16 -0.13 6.28 -8.02
N TYR A 17 0.40 5.46 -7.11
CA TYR A 17 -0.39 4.51 -6.32
C TYR A 17 -1.33 5.20 -5.33
N GLY A 18 -0.86 6.24 -4.63
CA GLY A 18 -1.72 7.08 -3.80
C GLY A 18 -2.76 7.83 -4.65
N GLY A 19 -2.33 8.40 -5.77
CA GLY A 19 -3.17 9.21 -6.66
C GLY A 19 -4.40 8.48 -7.19
N VAL A 20 -4.29 7.19 -7.56
CA VAL A 20 -5.45 6.41 -8.00
C VAL A 20 -6.50 6.22 -6.90
N HIS A 21 -6.16 6.40 -5.63
CA HIS A 21 -7.12 6.32 -4.53
C HIS A 21 -7.83 7.65 -4.26
N VAL A 22 -7.42 8.77 -4.88
CA VAL A 22 -8.12 10.06 -4.75
C VAL A 22 -9.56 9.97 -5.27
N VAL A 23 -9.80 9.19 -6.33
CA VAL A 23 -11.13 9.00 -6.92
C VAL A 23 -12.12 8.27 -6.00
N THR A 24 -11.63 7.67 -4.90
CA THR A 24 -12.47 6.98 -3.92
C THR A 24 -13.25 7.96 -3.03
N GLY A 25 -12.83 9.23 -2.98
CA GLY A 25 -13.40 10.23 -2.06
C GLY A 25 -13.15 9.95 -0.57
N ASN A 26 -12.33 8.94 -0.25
CA ASN A 26 -12.07 8.51 1.12
C ASN A 26 -10.64 8.87 1.55
N PHE A 27 -10.51 9.89 2.42
CA PHE A 27 -9.23 10.37 2.90
C PHE A 27 -8.44 9.31 3.69
N THR A 28 -9.11 8.48 4.49
CA THR A 28 -8.47 7.41 5.25
C THR A 28 -7.86 6.38 4.30
N LEU A 29 -8.62 5.97 3.28
CA LEU A 29 -8.15 5.01 2.27
C LEU A 29 -7.00 5.59 1.44
N PHE A 30 -7.12 6.85 1.00
CA PHE A 30 -6.05 7.55 0.29
C PHE A 30 -4.76 7.63 1.13
N GLY A 31 -4.88 8.02 2.41
CA GLY A 31 -3.75 8.10 3.32
C GLY A 31 -3.10 6.74 3.57
N ALA A 32 -3.91 5.73 3.88
CA ALA A 32 -3.44 4.35 4.09
C ALA A 32 -2.72 3.80 2.85
N ALA A 33 -3.33 3.92 1.66
CA ALA A 33 -2.72 3.46 0.42
C ALA A 33 -1.43 4.23 0.10
N THR A 34 -1.38 5.54 0.35
CA THR A 34 -0.18 6.33 0.08
C THR A 34 0.98 5.95 1.00
N VAL A 35 0.72 5.79 2.31
CA VAL A 35 1.75 5.39 3.28
C VAL A 35 2.24 3.97 3.03
N ALA A 36 1.32 3.03 2.80
CA ALA A 36 1.67 1.65 2.53
C ALA A 36 2.42 1.52 1.19
N GLY A 37 1.95 2.20 0.15
CA GLY A 37 2.65 2.31 -1.13
C GLY A 37 4.05 2.90 -1.00
N ALA A 38 4.23 3.94 -0.18
CA ALA A 38 5.54 4.52 0.11
C ALA A 38 6.49 3.51 0.74
N HIS A 39 6.01 2.74 1.72
CA HIS A 39 6.77 1.70 2.39
C HIS A 39 7.29 0.64 1.40
N TRP A 40 6.42 0.04 0.59
CA TRP A 40 6.87 -0.99 -0.37
C TRP A 40 7.73 -0.43 -1.51
N CYS A 41 7.45 0.78 -1.98
CA CYS A 41 8.30 1.46 -2.97
C CYS A 41 9.70 1.73 -2.42
N ALA A 42 9.82 2.11 -1.13
CA ALA A 42 11.10 2.30 -0.46
C ALA A 42 11.86 0.97 -0.30
N LEU A 43 11.19 -0.10 0.11
CA LEU A 43 11.82 -1.44 0.20
C LEU A 43 12.31 -1.94 -1.16
N TYR A 44 11.50 -1.76 -2.21
CA TYR A 44 11.94 -2.08 -3.58
C TYR A 44 13.15 -1.23 -4.01
N ALA A 45 13.12 0.07 -3.72
CA ALA A 45 14.26 0.95 -3.96
C ALA A 45 15.50 0.55 -3.16
N ALA A 46 15.35 -0.03 -1.95
CA ALA A 46 16.43 -0.57 -1.14
C ALA A 46 16.97 -1.92 -1.67
N GLY A 47 16.27 -2.57 -2.60
CA GLY A 47 16.71 -3.81 -3.25
C GLY A 47 16.11 -5.08 -2.66
N VAL A 48 15.04 -4.95 -1.87
CA VAL A 48 14.27 -6.11 -1.40
C VAL A 48 13.67 -6.86 -2.60
N PRO A 49 13.78 -8.19 -2.66
CA PRO A 49 13.27 -8.97 -3.79
C PRO A 49 11.75 -8.88 -3.89
N LEU A 50 11.22 -8.85 -5.13
CA LEU A 50 9.79 -8.74 -5.40
C LEU A 50 8.95 -9.80 -4.68
N GLY A 51 9.45 -11.04 -4.59
CA GLY A 51 8.75 -12.10 -3.85
C GLY A 51 8.48 -11.75 -2.39
N ALA A 52 9.48 -11.17 -1.69
CA ALA A 52 9.31 -10.73 -0.31
C ALA A 52 8.30 -9.57 -0.20
N LEU A 53 8.33 -8.64 -1.16
CA LEU A 53 7.36 -7.54 -1.21
C LEU A 53 5.93 -8.04 -1.39
N VAL A 54 5.70 -8.95 -2.35
CA VAL A 54 4.38 -9.55 -2.59
C VAL A 54 3.87 -10.29 -1.36
N VAL A 55 4.70 -11.14 -0.75
CA VAL A 55 4.32 -11.86 0.47
C VAL A 55 3.98 -10.89 1.61
N SER A 56 4.80 -9.85 1.81
CA SER A 56 4.53 -8.83 2.84
C SER A 56 3.24 -8.05 2.59
N HIS A 57 2.92 -7.74 1.32
CA HIS A 57 1.72 -7.02 0.93
C HIS A 57 0.46 -7.86 1.16
N VAL A 58 0.46 -9.11 0.69
CA VAL A 58 -0.65 -10.04 0.92
C VAL A 58 -0.87 -10.27 2.42
N SER A 59 0.22 -10.39 3.20
CA SER A 59 0.12 -10.55 4.65
C SER A 59 -0.52 -9.33 5.32
N TRP A 60 -0.18 -8.12 4.85
CA TRP A 60 -0.80 -6.88 5.31
C TRP A 60 -2.28 -6.80 4.95
N ASP A 61 -2.66 -7.18 3.73
CA ASP A 61 -4.06 -7.17 3.29
C ASP A 61 -4.91 -8.11 4.15
N VAL A 62 -4.41 -9.34 4.41
CA VAL A 62 -5.06 -10.28 5.32
C VAL A 62 -5.17 -9.68 6.73
N TRP A 63 -4.12 -9.05 7.23
CA TRP A 63 -4.16 -8.44 8.55
C TRP A 63 -5.22 -7.34 8.65
N ILE A 64 -5.22 -6.37 7.73
CA ILE A 64 -6.04 -5.16 7.83
C ILE A 64 -7.48 -5.38 7.37
N PHE A 65 -7.78 -6.39 6.55
CA PHE A 65 -9.14 -6.65 6.09
C PHE A 65 -9.80 -7.86 6.76
N LEU A 66 -9.02 -8.88 7.16
CA LEU A 66 -9.57 -10.09 7.76
C LEU A 66 -9.34 -10.16 9.28
N VAL A 67 -8.13 -9.88 9.76
CA VAL A 67 -7.78 -10.14 11.18
C VAL A 67 -8.13 -8.97 12.09
N GLN A 68 -7.81 -7.74 11.69
CA GLN A 68 -8.02 -6.51 12.44
C GLN A 68 -8.54 -5.40 11.50
N PRO A 69 -9.82 -5.46 11.11
CA PRO A 69 -10.42 -4.42 10.28
C PRO A 69 -10.54 -3.09 11.03
N THR A 70 -10.32 -2.00 10.31
CA THR A 70 -10.35 -0.63 10.84
C THR A 70 -11.70 0.07 10.67
N GLY A 71 -12.70 -0.61 10.10
CA GLY A 71 -14.08 -0.13 9.96
C GLY A 71 -15.04 -0.76 10.98
N GLU A 72 -16.31 -0.35 10.97
CA GLU A 72 -17.34 -0.98 11.80
C GLU A 72 -17.49 -2.46 11.41
N ILE A 73 -17.28 -3.34 12.38
CA ILE A 73 -17.60 -4.76 12.23
C ILE A 73 -19.07 -4.90 12.62
N GLU A 74 -19.97 -4.94 11.63
CA GLU A 74 -21.35 -5.33 11.90
C GLU A 74 -21.34 -6.82 12.24
N ALA A 75 -21.36 -7.12 13.54
CA ALA A 75 -21.49 -8.48 14.01
C ALA A 75 -22.84 -9.01 13.51
N ILE A 76 -22.80 -10.06 12.68
CA ILE A 76 -24.00 -10.78 12.27
C ILE A 76 -24.64 -11.33 13.55
N ARG A 77 -25.64 -10.63 14.08
CA ARG A 77 -26.48 -11.14 15.15
C ARG A 77 -27.42 -12.15 14.52
N GLY A 78 -27.11 -13.43 14.71
CA GLY A 78 -28.06 -14.53 14.51
C GLY A 78 -29.13 -14.54 15.59
#